data_AF-A0A2H0SQF0-F1
#
_entry.id   AF-A0A2H0SQF0-F1
#
_cell.length_a   1.000
_cell.length_b   1.000
_cell.length_c   1.000
_cell.angle_alpha   90.00
_cell.angle_beta   90.00
_cell.angle_gamma   90.00
#
_symmetry.space_group_name_H-M   'P 1'
#
loop_
_entity.id
_entity.type
_entity.pdbx_description
1 polymer ?
#
loop_
_entity_poly.entity_id
_entity_poly.type
_entity_poly.pdbx_seq_one_letter_code
_entity_poly.pdbx_strand_id
1 'polypeptide(L)'
;FDGEGYPYGLKHDEIPLIAQIIAVADTFDAMISTRPYRKGLPPMQAYQEILKCSGSQFCPRIVEAFDRAFQKTSMFRSTDFLAQNKKAG
;
A
#
# COMPACT_ATOMS: atom_id res chain seq x y z
N PHE A 1 2.43 -8.20 8.57
CA PHE A 1 3.09 -9.33 7.88
C PHE A 1 4.24 -9.86 8.73
N ASP A 2 5.03 -8.94 9.28
CA ASP A 2 5.91 -9.04 10.46
C ASP A 2 5.33 -9.66 11.76
N GLY A 3 4.01 -9.71 11.94
CA GLY A 3 3.35 -10.25 13.14
C GLY A 3 2.97 -9.20 14.18
N GLU A 4 3.00 -7.92 13.83
CA GLU A 4 2.57 -6.82 14.72
C GLU A 4 1.07 -6.52 14.63
N GLY A 5 0.34 -7.25 13.77
CA GLY A 5 -1.10 -7.08 13.55
C GLY A 5 -1.98 -7.78 14.59
N TYR A 6 -3.14 -7.19 14.87
CA TYR A 6 -4.15 -7.71 15.80
C TYR A 6 -5.16 -8.62 15.07
N PRO A 7 -5.84 -9.60 15.72
CA PRO A 7 -5.75 -10.02 17.13
C PRO A 7 -4.74 -11.13 17.43
N TYR A 8 -4.18 -11.80 16.41
CA TYR A 8 -3.41 -13.03 16.60
C TYR A 8 -1.91 -12.90 16.32
N GLY A 9 -1.40 -11.72 15.93
CA GLY A 9 0.04 -11.52 15.71
C GLY A 9 0.66 -12.45 14.66
N LEU A 10 -0.15 -12.95 13.72
CA LEU A 10 0.24 -13.99 12.77
C LEU A 10 1.37 -13.51 11.85
N LYS A 11 2.33 -14.39 11.59
CA LYS A 11 3.49 -14.09 10.76
C LYS A 11 3.37 -14.77 9.40
N HIS A 12 3.73 -14.02 8.36
CA HIS A 12 4.02 -14.56 7.02
C HIS A 12 2.91 -15.47 6.47
N ASP A 13 3.18 -16.78 6.35
CA ASP A 13 2.33 -17.75 5.64
C ASP A 13 1.10 -18.18 6.44
N GLU A 14 1.02 -17.82 7.72
CA GLU A 14 -0.15 -18.13 8.56
C GLU A 14 -1.32 -17.17 8.31
N ILE A 15 -1.07 -16.02 7.69
CA ILE A 15 -2.13 -15.07 7.33
C ILE A 15 -2.78 -15.53 6.03
N PRO A 16 -4.11 -15.81 6.00
CA PRO A 16 -4.80 -16.19 4.77
C PRO A 16 -4.55 -15.17 3.65
N LEU A 17 -4.28 -15.65 2.43
CA LEU A 17 -3.99 -14.80 1.27
C LEU A 17 -5.02 -13.68 1.09
N ILE A 18 -6.31 -13.99 1.27
CA ILE A 18 -7.39 -13.02 1.15
C ILE A 18 -7.29 -11.89 2.18
N ALA A 19 -6.88 -12.19 3.41
CA ALA A 19 -6.71 -11.19 4.46
C ALA A 19 -5.54 -10.25 4.13
N GLN A 20 -4.46 -10.76 3.54
CA GLN A 20 -3.33 -9.94 3.09
C GLN A 20 -3.74 -8.98 1.95
N ILE A 21 -4.56 -9.45 1.01
CA ILE A 21 -5.11 -8.63 -0.08
C ILE A 21 -6.01 -7.52 0.48
N ILE A 22 -6.94 -7.88 1.37
CA ILE A 22 -7.86 -6.93 2.00
C ILE A 22 -7.08 -5.87 2.78
N ALA A 23 -6.03 -6.25 3.52
CA ALA A 23 -5.23 -5.31 4.30
C ALA A 23 -4.59 -4.20 3.43
N VAL A 24 -4.04 -4.55 2.27
CA VAL A 24 -3.49 -3.56 1.34
C VAL A 24 -4.60 -2.68 0.75
N ALA A 25 -5.71 -3.28 0.32
CA ALA A 25 -6.84 -2.55 -0.27
C ALA A 25 -7.48 -1.56 0.72
N ASP A 26 -7.76 -2.01 1.94
CA ASP A 26 -8.35 -1.19 3.01
C ASP A 26 -7.43 -0.05 3.42
N THR A 27 -6.13 -0.32 3.57
CA THR A 27 -5.16 0.73 3.91
C THR A 27 -5.08 1.80 2.80
N PHE A 28 -5.04 1.37 1.54
CA PHE A 28 -5.01 2.31 0.41
C PHE A 28 -6.28 3.17 0.35
N ASP A 29 -7.45 2.55 0.46
CA ASP A 29 -8.73 3.26 0.46
C ASP A 29 -8.85 4.24 1.63
N ALA A 30 -8.45 3.83 2.83
CA ALA A 30 -8.41 4.69 4.01
C ALA A 30 -7.46 5.88 3.83
N MET A 31 -6.35 5.72 3.09
CA MET A 31 -5.43 6.81 2.80
C MET A 31 -6.04 7.86 1.87
N ILE A 32 -6.71 7.45 0.79
CA ILE A 32 -7.25 8.36 -0.24
C ILE A 32 -8.64 8.90 0.08
N SER A 33 -9.36 8.26 1.00
CA SER A 33 -10.69 8.67 1.41
C SER A 33 -10.65 9.95 2.25
N THR A 34 -11.51 10.92 1.90
CA THR A 34 -11.72 12.12 2.71
C THR A 34 -12.69 11.82 3.84
N ARG A 35 -12.30 12.17 5.06
CA ARG A 35 -13.11 12.04 6.27
C ARG A 35 -13.35 13.44 6.88
N PRO A 36 -14.38 13.64 7.73
CA PRO A 36 -14.70 14.95 8.29
C PRO A 36 -13.51 15.70 8.92
N TYR A 37 -12.52 14.96 9.43
CA TYR A 37 -11.37 15.50 10.14
C TYR A 37 -10.05 15.44 9.34
N ARG A 38 -10.03 14.86 8.13
CA ARG A 38 -8.81 14.74 7.31
C ARG A 38 -9.15 14.65 5.83
N LYS A 39 -8.46 15.44 5.00
CA LYS A 39 -8.46 15.21 3.55
C LYS A 39 -7.73 13.92 3.22
N GLY A 40 -8.25 13.19 2.23
CA GLY A 40 -7.55 12.05 1.66
C GLY A 40 -6.22 12.45 1.04
N LEU A 41 -5.25 11.54 1.06
CA LEU A 41 -3.99 11.72 0.35
C LEU A 41 -4.20 11.65 -1.17
N PRO A 42 -3.38 12.34 -1.97
CA PRO A 42 -3.29 12.06 -3.39
C PRO A 42 -3.01 10.57 -3.65
N PRO A 43 -3.67 9.92 -4.64
CA PRO A 43 -3.48 8.49 -4.89
C PRO A 43 -2.03 8.06 -5.11
N MET A 44 -1.22 8.89 -5.78
CA MET A 44 0.21 8.60 -5.97
C MET A 44 1.01 8.60 -4.67
N GLN A 45 0.66 9.45 -3.70
CA GLN A 45 1.31 9.45 -2.38
C GLN A 45 0.92 8.19 -1.59
N ALA A 46 -0.38 7.85 -1.58
CA ALA A 46 -0.87 6.63 -0.94
C ALA A 46 -0.22 5.37 -1.55
N TYR A 47 -0.10 5.32 -2.88
CA TYR A 47 0.59 4.25 -3.61
C TYR A 47 2.04 4.11 -3.17
N GLN A 48 2.79 5.22 -3.07
CA GLN A 48 4.18 5.20 -2.61
C GLN A 48 4.32 4.71 -1.16
N GLU A 49 3.40 5.07 -0.27
CA GLU A 49 3.44 4.57 1.10
C GLU A 49 3.18 3.06 1.17
N ILE A 50 2.25 2.52 0.37
CA ILE A 50 2.07 1.06 0.26
C ILE A 50 3.39 0.39 -0.18
N LEU A 51 4.09 0.95 -1.17
CA LEU A 51 5.38 0.39 -1.63
C LEU A 51 6.46 0.43 -0.55
N LYS A 52 6.56 1.52 0.22
CA LYS A 52 7.53 1.66 1.32
C LYS A 52 7.27 0.68 2.46
N CYS A 53 6.02 0.31 2.70
CA CYS A 53 5.60 -0.66 3.72
C CYS A 53 5.75 -2.14 3.27
N SER A 54 6.31 -2.39 2.09
CA SER A 54 6.61 -3.73 1.60
C SER A 54 7.65 -4.44 2.48
N GLY A 55 7.35 -5.66 2.91
CA GLY A 55 8.24 -6.48 3.74
C GLY A 55 8.19 -6.18 5.23
N SER A 56 7.51 -5.12 5.66
CA SER A 56 7.18 -4.86 7.06
C SER A 56 5.70 -5.13 7.33
N GLN A 57 4.85 -4.14 7.05
CA GLN A 57 3.41 -4.23 7.29
C GLN A 57 2.74 -5.18 6.28
N PHE A 58 3.19 -5.14 5.03
CA PHE A 58 2.59 -5.91 3.94
C PHE A 58 3.53 -6.97 3.38
N CYS A 59 2.94 -8.09 2.94
CA CYS A 59 3.68 -9.11 2.23
C CYS A 59 4.19 -8.57 0.88
N PRO A 60 5.49 -8.72 0.56
CA PRO A 60 6.06 -8.21 -0.69
C PRO A 60 5.34 -8.67 -1.95
N ARG A 61 4.90 -9.94 -1.99
CA ARG A 61 4.17 -10.50 -3.13
C ARG A 61 2.81 -9.83 -3.37
N ILE A 62 2.15 -9.38 -2.30
CA ILE A 62 0.87 -8.66 -2.41
C ILE A 62 1.10 -7.22 -2.84
N VAL A 63 2.13 -6.57 -2.29
CA VAL A 63 2.54 -5.22 -2.75
C VAL A 63 2.91 -5.23 -4.23
N GLU A 64 3.63 -6.25 -4.70
CA GLU A 64 3.98 -6.40 -6.12
C GLU A 64 2.74 -6.60 -7.01
N ALA A 65 1.76 -7.39 -6.54
CA ALA A 65 0.49 -7.55 -7.26
C ALA A 65 -0.32 -6.23 -7.30
N PHE A 66 -0.36 -5.51 -6.18
CA PHE A 66 -0.96 -4.18 -6.09
C PHE A 66 -0.28 -3.20 -7.04
N ASP A 67 1.06 -3.18 -7.09
CA ASP A 67 1.83 -2.31 -7.98
C ASP A 67 1.45 -2.51 -9.45
N ARG A 68 1.52 -3.75 -9.93
CA ARG A 68 1.12 -4.09 -11.31
C ARG A 68 -0.33 -3.75 -11.62
N ALA A 69 -1.23 -3.83 -10.64
CA ALA A 69 -2.63 -3.47 -10.82
C ALA A 69 -2.80 -1.94 -10.85
N PHE A 70 -2.15 -1.22 -9.93
CA PHE A 70 -2.25 0.23 -9.79
C PHE A 70 -1.72 0.96 -11.02
N GLN A 71 -0.61 0.50 -11.59
CA GLN A 71 -0.04 1.06 -12.83
C GLN A 71 -0.99 1.00 -14.03
N LYS A 72 -2.01 0.13 -14.02
CA LYS A 72 -3.04 0.02 -15.06
C LYS A 72 -4.24 0.94 -14.84
N THR A 73 -4.29 1.64 -13.71
CA THR A 73 -5.39 2.54 -13.38
C THR A 73 -5.16 3.95 -13.95
N SER A 74 -6.23 4.71 -14.10
CA SER A 74 -6.13 6.13 -14.46
C SER A 74 -5.52 7.00 -13.36
N MET A 75 -5.32 6.46 -12.15
CA MET A 75 -4.70 7.14 -11.01
C MET A 75 -3.17 7.16 -11.09
N PHE A 76 -2.56 6.24 -11.85
CA PHE A 76 -1.11 6.21 -12.00
C PHE A 76 -0.62 7.37 -12.87
N ARG A 77 0.45 8.01 -12.40
CA ARG A 77 1.08 9.15 -13.06
C ARG A 77 2.60 8.95 -13.08
N SER A 78 3.15 8.59 -14.23
CA SER A 78 4.57 8.28 -14.41
C SER A 78 5.51 9.45 -14.09
N THR A 79 5.04 10.70 -14.22
CA THR A 79 5.81 11.91 -13.91
C THR A 79 6.11 12.06 -12.42
N ASP A 80 5.19 11.65 -11.55
CA ASP A 80 5.33 11.79 -10.10
C ASP A 80 6.30 10.76 -9.51
N PHE A 81 6.36 9.58 -10.13
CA PHE A 81 7.28 8.50 -9.77
C PHE A 81 8.75 8.89 -10.02
N LEU A 82 9.04 9.47 -11.19
CA LEU A 82 10.40 9.89 -11.56
C LEU A 82 10.89 11.11 -10.77
N ALA A 83 10.00 12.03 -10.41
CA ALA A 83 10.34 13.24 -9.66
C ALA A 83 10.78 12.93 -8.21
N GLN A 84 10.22 11.89 -7.59
CA GLN A 84 10.56 11.53 -6.21
C GLN A 84 11.78 10.60 -6.09
N ASN A 85 12.02 9.72 -7.06
CA ASN A 85 13.24 8.89 -7.09
C ASN A 85 14.53 9.72 -7.28
N LYS A 86 14.42 10.94 -7.84
CA LYS A 86 15.56 11.87 -7.94
C LYS A 86 15.91 12.60 -6.63
N LYS A 87 15.03 12.62 -5.62
CA LYS A 87 15.31 13.28 -4.33
C LYS A 87 15.91 12.35 -3.28
N ALA A 88 15.97 11.05 -3.55
CA ALA A 88 16.46 10.03 -2.63
C ALA A 88 17.91 9.57 -2.94
N GLY A 89 18.63 10.30 -3.81
CA GLY A 89 20.01 10.02 -4.20
C GLY A 89 20.92 11.22 -3.95
#